data_AF-A0A9D8RVI6-F1
#
_entry.id   AF-A0A9D8RVI6-F1
#
_cell.length_a   1.000
_cell.length_b   1.000
_cell.length_c   1.000
_cell.angle_alpha   90.00
_cell.angle_beta   90.00
_cell.angle_gamma   90.00
#
_symmetry.space_group_name_H-M   'P 1'
#
loop_
_entity.id
_entity.type
_entity.pdbx_description
1 polymer ?
#
loop_
_entity_poly.entity_id
_entity_poly.type
_entity_poly.pdbx_seq_one_letter_code
_entity_poly.pdbx_strand_id
1 'polypeptide(L)'
;MKLLFGADTVPTSVTEQLFVEGNARKLFGKVCDIAKEADRVIINLECALTETDGKIAKFGPNIKADPRCTNALRELGVTDVMLSNNHVFDYGKAGLVDTMKALDAAGLPYTGVGENDTASRKPYYIDCKGKRVGIVNVCEHEYTYALPNRMGANPFDPFLTMQDIRECKKNC
;
A
#
# COMPACT_ATOMS: atom_id res chain seq x y z
N MET A 1 -12.70 10.75 15.18
CA MET A 1 -11.78 10.38 14.10
C MET A 1 -10.50 9.90 14.74
N LYS A 2 -10.36 8.59 14.86
CA LYS A 2 -9.13 7.89 15.25
C LYS A 2 -8.60 7.22 14.00
N LEU A 3 -7.43 7.65 13.52
CA LEU A 3 -6.72 7.01 12.41
C LEU A 3 -5.56 6.22 13.00
N LEU A 4 -5.48 4.93 12.68
CA LEU A 4 -4.34 4.09 13.03
C LEU A 4 -3.47 3.94 11.79
N PHE A 5 -2.21 4.36 11.88
CA PHE A 5 -1.21 4.14 10.84
C PHE A 5 -0.28 3.00 11.26
N GLY A 6 -0.35 1.90 10.53
CA GLY A 6 0.66 0.84 10.56
C GLY A 6 1.81 1.22 9.64
N ALA A 7 3.02 0.90 10.09
CA ALA A 7 4.23 1.01 9.28
C ALA A 7 4.27 -0.12 8.23
N ASP A 8 5.47 -0.46 7.78
CA ASP A 8 5.71 -1.48 6.76
C ASP A 8 5.15 -2.83 7.18
N THR A 9 4.17 -3.27 6.42
CA THR A 9 3.50 -4.55 6.60
C THR A 9 4.00 -5.48 5.52
N VAL A 10 4.88 -6.40 5.93
CA VAL A 10 5.55 -7.34 5.03
C VAL A 10 5.31 -8.77 5.55
N PRO A 11 4.50 -9.59 4.87
CA PRO A 11 4.50 -11.02 5.11
C PRO A 11 5.89 -11.59 4.78
N THR A 12 6.48 -12.29 5.75
CA THR A 12 7.79 -12.95 5.60
C THR A 12 7.59 -14.46 5.55
N SER A 13 8.62 -15.22 5.19
CA SER A 13 8.55 -16.69 5.20
C SER A 13 8.11 -17.29 6.55
N VAL A 14 8.30 -16.58 7.66
CA VAL A 14 7.88 -17.02 9.01
C VAL A 14 6.41 -16.69 9.31
N THR A 15 5.88 -15.61 8.73
CA THR A 15 4.56 -15.06 9.06
C THR A 15 3.52 -15.26 7.96
N GLU A 16 3.95 -15.55 6.73
CA GLU A 16 3.10 -15.63 5.54
C GLU A 16 1.91 -16.57 5.71
N GLN A 17 2.13 -17.76 6.29
CA GLN A 17 1.04 -18.70 6.51
C GLN A 17 -0.06 -18.10 7.42
N LEU A 18 0.32 -17.32 8.44
CA LEU A 18 -0.66 -16.65 9.31
C LEU A 18 -1.38 -15.52 8.56
N PHE A 19 -0.71 -14.86 7.62
CA PHE A 19 -1.34 -13.86 6.76
C PHE A 19 -2.38 -14.52 5.84
N VAL A 20 -2.03 -15.64 5.22
CA VAL A 20 -2.90 -16.43 4.34
C VAL A 20 -4.10 -17.00 5.10
N GLU A 21 -3.89 -17.54 6.29
CA GLU A 21 -4.94 -18.09 7.16
C GLU A 21 -5.85 -17.01 7.77
N GLY A 22 -5.45 -15.73 7.67
CA GLY A 22 -6.20 -14.62 8.23
C GLY A 22 -5.88 -14.32 9.69
N ASN A 23 -5.02 -15.08 10.37
CA ASN A 23 -4.84 -15.05 11.84
C ASN A 23 -4.17 -13.76 12.37
N ALA A 24 -4.89 -12.64 12.32
CA ALA A 24 -4.40 -11.33 12.68
C ALA A 24 -4.05 -11.24 14.16
N ARG A 25 -4.79 -11.92 15.04
CA ARG A 25 -4.48 -11.93 16.48
C ARG A 25 -3.10 -12.52 16.76
N LYS A 26 -2.71 -13.59 16.07
CA LYS A 26 -1.40 -14.21 16.26
C LYS A 26 -0.27 -13.37 15.66
N LEU A 27 -0.54 -12.66 14.56
CA LEU A 27 0.41 -11.74 13.91
C LEU A 27 0.63 -10.46 14.72
N PHE A 28 -0.45 -9.80 15.12
CA PHE A 28 -0.44 -8.42 15.62
C PHE A 28 -0.75 -8.31 17.12
N GLY A 29 -1.15 -9.40 17.77
CA GLY A 29 -1.37 -9.45 19.22
C GLY A 29 -2.38 -8.40 19.67
N LYS A 30 -1.99 -7.55 20.64
CA LYS A 30 -2.85 -6.50 21.20
C LYS A 30 -3.13 -5.35 20.22
N VAL A 31 -2.39 -5.23 19.12
CA VAL A 31 -2.66 -4.22 18.09
C VAL A 31 -4.04 -4.43 17.47
N CYS A 32 -4.55 -5.66 17.41
CA CYS A 32 -5.92 -5.92 16.96
C CYS A 32 -6.98 -5.21 17.82
N ASP A 33 -6.72 -5.01 19.11
CA ASP A 33 -7.67 -4.29 20.00
C ASP A 33 -7.65 -2.79 19.69
N ILE A 34 -6.46 -2.24 19.42
CA ILE A 34 -6.28 -0.84 19.00
C ILE A 34 -6.93 -0.61 17.63
N ALA A 35 -6.74 -1.54 16.68
CA ALA A 35 -7.31 -1.47 15.34
C ALA A 35 -8.85 -1.48 15.37
N LYS A 36 -9.47 -2.28 16.25
CA LYS A 36 -10.92 -2.30 16.45
C LYS A 36 -11.50 -0.98 16.97
N GLU A 37 -10.70 -0.20 17.70
CA GLU A 37 -11.12 1.11 18.19
C GLU A 37 -10.91 2.24 17.18
N ALA A 38 -10.17 1.99 16.10
CA ALA A 38 -9.88 2.98 15.08
C ALA A 38 -11.07 3.13 14.11
N ASP A 39 -11.29 4.36 13.63
CA ASP A 39 -12.27 4.60 12.57
C ASP A 39 -11.72 4.19 11.20
N ARG A 40 -10.38 4.25 11.03
CA ARG A 40 -9.63 3.81 9.84
C ARG A 40 -8.31 3.19 10.27
N VAL A 41 -7.92 2.12 9.60
CA VAL A 41 -6.65 1.40 9.78
C VAL A 41 -5.91 1.43 8.46
N ILE A 42 -4.86 2.22 8.40
CA ILE A 42 -4.08 2.54 7.21
C ILE A 42 -2.73 1.85 7.36
N ILE A 43 -2.25 1.11 6.35
CA ILE A 43 -0.96 0.41 6.40
C ILE A 43 -0.12 0.68 5.15
N ASN A 44 1.21 0.61 5.26
CA ASN A 44 2.10 0.50 4.11
C ASN A 44 2.30 -0.97 3.76
N LEU A 45 1.90 -1.40 2.56
CA LEU A 45 2.15 -2.77 2.09
C LEU A 45 3.44 -2.79 1.27
N GLU A 46 4.53 -3.16 1.92
CA GLU A 46 5.88 -3.05 1.39
C GLU A 46 6.37 -4.37 0.77
N CYS A 47 5.55 -4.94 -0.11
CA CYS A 47 5.88 -6.13 -0.89
C CYS A 47 4.98 -6.26 -2.12
N ALA A 48 5.40 -7.06 -3.09
CA ALA A 48 4.51 -7.49 -4.17
C ALA A 48 3.65 -8.69 -3.73
N LEU A 49 2.32 -8.57 -3.80
CA LEU A 49 1.40 -9.69 -3.64
C LEU A 49 1.24 -10.41 -4.98
N THR A 50 2.04 -11.45 -5.21
CA THR A 50 2.10 -12.11 -6.53
C THR A 50 2.66 -13.53 -6.44
N GLU A 51 2.24 -14.37 -7.38
CA GLU A 51 2.82 -15.70 -7.58
C GLU A 51 3.93 -15.70 -8.65
N THR A 52 4.13 -14.59 -9.38
CA THR A 52 5.12 -14.52 -10.45
C THR A 52 6.55 -14.67 -9.93
N ASP A 53 7.41 -15.31 -10.72
CA ASP A 53 8.85 -15.40 -10.46
C ASP A 53 9.67 -14.34 -11.21
N GLY A 54 8.99 -13.43 -11.92
CA GLY A 54 9.57 -12.36 -12.73
C GLY A 54 10.17 -11.20 -11.91
N LYS A 55 11.09 -11.49 -10.99
CA LYS A 55 11.77 -10.48 -10.19
C LYS A 55 12.64 -9.56 -11.04
N ILE A 56 12.68 -8.26 -10.69
CA ILE A 56 13.57 -7.31 -11.33
C ILE A 56 15.00 -7.45 -10.82
N ALA A 57 15.97 -7.04 -11.61
CA ALA A 57 17.35 -6.86 -11.14
C ALA A 57 17.44 -5.56 -10.32
N LYS A 58 17.73 -5.67 -9.02
CA LYS A 58 17.91 -4.54 -8.09
C LYS A 58 18.98 -4.87 -7.06
N PHE A 59 19.45 -3.84 -6.36
CA PHE A 59 20.19 -4.01 -5.11
C PHE A 59 19.22 -4.32 -3.96
N GLY A 60 19.62 -5.20 -3.06
CA GLY A 60 18.75 -5.67 -1.97
C GLY A 60 17.77 -6.78 -2.40
N PRO A 61 16.94 -7.27 -1.47
CA PRO A 61 16.03 -8.38 -1.74
C PRO A 61 14.82 -7.95 -2.56
N ASN A 62 14.32 -8.86 -3.40
CA ASN A 62 12.97 -8.77 -3.97
C ASN A 62 11.99 -9.42 -2.99
N ILE A 63 10.98 -8.68 -2.54
CA ILE A 63 10.02 -9.12 -1.54
C ILE A 63 8.67 -9.39 -2.22
N LYS A 64 8.23 -10.65 -2.18
CA LYS A 64 6.87 -11.03 -2.53
C LYS A 64 6.20 -11.79 -1.39
N ALA A 65 4.88 -11.80 -1.42
CA ALA A 65 4.05 -12.66 -0.60
C ALA A 65 2.86 -13.19 -1.41
N ASP A 66 2.26 -14.27 -0.91
CA ASP A 66 1.04 -14.84 -1.49
C ASP A 66 -0.10 -13.79 -1.53
N PRO A 67 -0.83 -13.63 -2.66
CA PRO A 67 -1.97 -12.73 -2.76
C PRO A 67 -3.04 -12.89 -1.67
N ARG A 68 -3.20 -14.11 -1.13
CA ARG A 68 -4.11 -14.42 -0.02
C ARG A 68 -3.67 -13.81 1.31
N CYS A 69 -2.47 -13.25 1.42
CA CYS A 69 -2.04 -12.50 2.60
C CYS A 69 -2.96 -11.31 2.93
N THR A 70 -3.75 -10.85 1.96
CA THR A 70 -4.84 -9.89 2.19
C THR A 70 -5.87 -10.38 3.22
N ASN A 71 -6.00 -11.68 3.46
CA ASN A 71 -6.92 -12.24 4.47
C ASN A 71 -6.65 -11.68 5.86
N ALA A 72 -5.39 -11.67 6.32
CA ALA A 72 -5.08 -11.13 7.65
C ALA A 72 -5.16 -9.60 7.70
N LEU A 73 -4.94 -8.90 6.57
CA LEU A 73 -5.20 -7.46 6.50
C LEU A 73 -6.68 -7.16 6.74
N ARG A 74 -7.57 -7.95 6.10
CA ARG A 74 -9.02 -7.84 6.32
C ARG A 74 -9.41 -8.20 7.75
N GLU A 75 -8.85 -9.26 8.32
CA GLU A 75 -9.15 -9.66 9.71
C GLU A 75 -8.63 -8.63 10.73
N LEU A 76 -7.50 -7.97 10.48
CA LEU A 76 -7.01 -6.86 11.29
C LEU A 76 -7.94 -5.64 11.23
N GLY A 77 -8.78 -5.53 10.21
CA GLY A 77 -9.65 -4.38 9.96
C GLY A 77 -8.99 -3.27 9.17
N VAL A 78 -7.97 -3.58 8.34
CA VAL A 78 -7.36 -2.62 7.41
C VAL A 78 -8.44 -2.02 6.50
N THR A 79 -8.44 -0.70 6.40
CA THR A 79 -9.39 0.06 5.58
C THR A 79 -8.74 0.71 4.37
N ASP A 80 -7.41 0.92 4.40
CA ASP A 80 -6.67 1.66 3.37
C ASP A 80 -5.24 1.13 3.25
N VAL A 81 -4.75 0.97 2.03
CA VAL A 81 -3.40 0.46 1.76
C VAL A 81 -2.55 1.49 1.00
N MET A 82 -1.36 1.76 1.52
CA MET A 82 -0.36 2.61 0.92
C MET A 82 0.63 1.73 0.13
N LEU A 83 0.88 2.10 -1.13
CA LEU A 83 1.74 1.34 -2.04
C LEU A 83 2.95 2.13 -2.58
N SER A 84 3.08 3.43 -2.29
CA SER A 84 4.32 4.15 -2.58
C SER A 84 5.42 3.68 -1.64
N ASN A 85 6.18 2.68 -2.06
CA ASN A 85 7.38 2.21 -1.40
C ASN A 85 8.35 1.60 -2.43
N ASN A 86 9.54 1.23 -1.96
CA ASN A 86 10.62 0.69 -2.78
C ASN A 86 10.48 -0.81 -3.12
N HIS A 87 9.48 -1.51 -2.58
CA HIS A 87 9.28 -2.94 -2.79
C HIS A 87 8.05 -3.29 -3.64
N VAL A 88 7.15 -2.33 -3.88
CA VAL A 88 5.90 -2.54 -4.64
C VAL A 88 6.13 -3.02 -6.09
N PHE A 89 7.30 -2.73 -6.66
CA PHE A 89 7.66 -3.07 -8.05
C PHE A 89 8.73 -4.16 -8.15
N ASP A 90 9.00 -4.89 -7.07
CA ASP A 90 10.07 -5.90 -7.03
C ASP A 90 9.90 -7.04 -8.03
N TYR A 91 8.67 -7.26 -8.49
CA TYR A 91 8.30 -8.26 -9.48
C TYR A 91 7.76 -7.61 -10.76
N GLY A 92 8.20 -6.37 -10.99
CA GLY A 92 7.89 -5.58 -12.16
C GLY A 92 6.41 -5.28 -12.33
N LYS A 93 6.02 -5.01 -13.58
CA LYS A 93 4.64 -4.72 -13.96
C LYS A 93 3.69 -5.87 -13.58
N ALA A 94 4.09 -7.12 -13.78
CA ALA A 94 3.26 -8.27 -13.44
C ALA A 94 2.96 -8.30 -11.93
N GLY A 95 3.98 -8.18 -11.08
CA GLY A 95 3.81 -8.20 -9.63
C GLY A 95 2.98 -7.03 -9.10
N LEU A 96 3.15 -5.82 -9.63
CA LEU A 96 2.33 -4.67 -9.23
C LEU A 96 0.86 -4.83 -9.67
N VAL A 97 0.62 -5.31 -10.89
CA VAL A 97 -0.75 -5.61 -11.36
C VAL A 97 -1.42 -6.68 -10.51
N ASP A 98 -0.69 -7.74 -10.16
CA ASP A 98 -1.21 -8.79 -9.29
C ASP A 98 -1.53 -8.24 -7.89
N THR A 99 -0.67 -7.35 -7.37
CA THR A 99 -0.90 -6.69 -6.08
C THR A 99 -2.16 -5.86 -6.08
N MET A 100 -2.35 -5.03 -7.11
CA MET A 100 -3.56 -4.24 -7.30
C MET A 100 -4.80 -5.12 -7.38
N LYS A 101 -4.75 -6.21 -8.16
CA LYS A 101 -5.87 -7.17 -8.26
C LYS A 101 -6.17 -7.88 -6.95
N ALA A 102 -5.15 -8.25 -6.18
CA ALA A 102 -5.33 -8.91 -4.89
C ALA A 102 -6.04 -7.98 -3.89
N LEU A 103 -5.65 -6.71 -3.86
CA LEU A 103 -6.28 -5.69 -3.03
C LEU A 103 -7.71 -5.38 -3.48
N ASP A 104 -7.94 -5.25 -4.79
CA ASP A 104 -9.28 -5.06 -5.36
C ASP A 104 -10.20 -6.25 -5.01
N ALA A 105 -9.72 -7.48 -5.15
CA ALA A 105 -10.47 -8.70 -4.80
C ALA A 105 -10.76 -8.80 -3.29
N ALA A 106 -9.87 -8.26 -2.46
CA ALA A 106 -10.05 -8.17 -1.01
C ALA A 106 -10.96 -7.00 -0.57
N GLY A 107 -11.35 -6.11 -1.50
CA GLY A 107 -12.10 -4.89 -1.19
C GLY A 107 -11.28 -3.86 -0.41
N LEU A 108 -9.95 -3.90 -0.53
CA LEU A 108 -9.02 -3.01 0.15
C LEU A 108 -8.59 -1.90 -0.82
N PRO A 109 -9.09 -0.67 -0.67
CA PRO A 109 -8.67 0.43 -1.52
C PRO A 109 -7.21 0.78 -1.25
N TYR A 110 -6.53 1.26 -2.28
CA TYR A 110 -5.10 1.60 -2.21
C TYR A 110 -4.78 2.92 -2.92
N THR A 111 -3.59 3.45 -2.62
CA THR A 111 -3.06 4.66 -3.26
C THR A 111 -1.54 4.64 -3.36
N GLY A 112 -1.00 5.53 -4.19
CA GLY A 112 0.43 5.70 -4.38
C GLY A 112 1.02 4.96 -5.56
N VAL A 113 0.18 4.36 -6.41
CA VAL A 113 0.60 3.69 -7.65
C VAL A 113 -0.34 4.05 -8.79
N GLY A 114 0.14 3.94 -10.02
CA GLY A 114 -0.70 4.13 -11.20
C GLY A 114 -0.02 3.68 -12.49
N GLU A 115 -0.78 3.66 -13.59
CA GLU A 115 -0.33 3.25 -14.93
C GLU A 115 0.77 4.13 -15.53
N ASN A 116 0.95 5.33 -15.00
CA ASN A 116 1.98 6.30 -15.35
C ASN A 116 2.17 7.31 -14.19
N ASP A 117 3.15 8.18 -14.34
CA ASP A 117 3.49 9.24 -13.38
C ASP A 117 2.26 10.07 -12.93
N THR A 118 1.43 10.49 -13.87
CA THR A 118 0.22 11.29 -13.61
C THR A 118 -0.83 10.50 -12.84
N ALA A 119 -1.06 9.23 -13.22
CA ALA A 119 -2.01 8.36 -12.55
C ALA A 119 -1.56 7.99 -11.13
N SER A 120 -0.25 7.80 -10.92
CA SER A 120 0.31 7.45 -9.60
C SER A 120 0.14 8.58 -8.57
N ARG A 121 0.13 9.82 -9.05
CA ARG A 121 -0.03 11.05 -8.25
C ARG A 121 -1.47 11.37 -7.85
N LYS A 122 -2.46 10.57 -8.25
CA LYS A 122 -3.87 10.85 -7.93
C LYS A 122 -4.05 10.97 -6.41
N PRO A 123 -4.62 12.09 -5.91
CA PRO A 123 -4.84 12.26 -4.49
C PRO A 123 -5.86 11.24 -3.99
N TYR A 124 -5.62 10.73 -2.80
CA TYR A 124 -6.51 9.79 -2.14
C TYR A 124 -7.23 10.47 -0.98
N TYR A 125 -8.53 10.22 -0.85
CA TYR A 125 -9.35 10.87 0.17
C TYR A 125 -10.05 9.84 1.03
N ILE A 126 -9.99 10.07 2.33
CA ILE A 126 -10.69 9.29 3.34
C ILE A 126 -11.77 10.18 3.95
N ASP A 127 -13.02 9.78 3.81
CA ASP A 127 -14.15 10.40 4.49
C ASP A 127 -14.47 9.64 5.78
N CYS A 128 -14.37 10.32 6.92
CA CYS A 128 -14.51 9.69 8.24
C CYS A 128 -15.09 10.67 9.28
N LYS A 129 -16.22 10.30 9.91
CA LYS A 129 -16.88 11.09 10.96
C LYS A 129 -17.13 12.55 10.56
N GLY A 130 -17.59 12.76 9.32
CA GLY A 130 -17.90 14.10 8.78
C GLY A 130 -16.68 14.97 8.48
N LYS A 131 -15.48 14.39 8.50
CA LYS A 131 -14.23 15.04 8.06
C LYS A 131 -13.67 14.31 6.86
N ARG A 132 -12.99 15.04 5.99
CA ARG A 132 -12.26 14.50 4.86
C ARG A 132 -10.77 14.65 5.07
N VAL A 133 -10.02 13.60 4.81
CA VAL A 133 -8.56 13.55 4.98
C VAL A 133 -7.94 13.23 3.64
N GLY A 134 -7.07 14.11 3.18
CA GLY A 134 -6.28 13.94 1.98
C GLY A 134 -4.98 13.21 2.28
N ILE A 135 -4.68 12.16 1.52
CA ILE A 135 -3.44 11.39 1.58
C ILE A 135 -2.65 11.62 0.29
N VAL A 136 -1.43 12.12 0.47
CA VAL A 136 -0.40 12.18 -0.57
C VAL A 136 0.64 11.12 -0.24
N ASN A 137 0.57 10.00 -0.96
CA ASN A 137 1.46 8.85 -0.74
C ASN A 137 2.63 8.90 -1.72
N VAL A 138 3.87 8.94 -1.21
CA VAL A 138 5.09 9.14 -2.01
C VAL A 138 6.23 8.27 -1.48
N CYS A 139 7.14 7.86 -2.36
CA CYS A 139 8.37 7.16 -1.98
C CYS A 139 9.61 7.81 -2.61
N GLU A 140 10.80 7.36 -2.23
CA GLU A 140 12.03 7.82 -2.89
C GLU A 140 12.07 7.45 -4.38
N HIS A 141 12.87 8.20 -5.14
CA HIS A 141 13.12 7.95 -6.57
C HIS A 141 14.08 6.76 -6.75
N GLU A 142 13.56 5.54 -6.59
CA GLU A 142 14.32 4.29 -6.85
C GLU A 142 14.02 3.68 -8.22
N TYR A 143 13.92 2.35 -8.36
CA TYR A 143 13.51 1.67 -9.60
C TYR A 143 11.98 1.49 -9.70
N THR A 144 11.25 1.73 -8.60
CA THR A 144 9.81 1.44 -8.48
C THR A 144 8.89 2.54 -8.99
N TYR A 145 9.39 3.77 -9.17
CA TYR A 145 8.54 4.91 -9.47
C TYR A 145 7.93 4.86 -10.88
N ALA A 146 6.76 5.47 -11.03
CA ALA A 146 6.06 5.57 -12.29
C ALA A 146 6.76 6.56 -13.25
N LEU A 147 6.72 6.25 -14.55
CA LEU A 147 7.22 7.11 -15.63
C LEU A 147 6.03 7.49 -16.54
N PRO A 148 6.18 8.46 -17.47
CA PRO A 148 5.10 8.84 -18.39
C PRO A 148 4.45 7.66 -19.14
N ASN A 149 5.21 6.61 -19.41
CA ASN A 149 4.78 5.41 -20.14
C ASN A 149 5.01 4.09 -19.37
N ARG A 150 5.20 4.16 -18.04
CA ARG A 150 5.42 2.98 -17.20
C ARG A 150 4.68 3.12 -15.89
N MET A 151 3.93 2.08 -15.53
CA MET A 151 3.30 2.02 -14.23
C MET A 151 4.35 1.99 -13.10
N GLY A 152 3.96 2.42 -11.91
CA GLY A 152 4.84 2.38 -10.75
C GLY A 152 4.30 3.17 -9.57
N ALA A 153 5.16 3.33 -8.56
CA ALA A 153 4.90 4.12 -7.37
C ALA A 153 4.96 5.64 -7.65
N ASN A 154 4.25 6.43 -6.87
CA ASN A 154 4.35 7.89 -6.90
C ASN A 154 5.66 8.33 -6.22
N PRO A 155 6.61 8.95 -6.94
CA PRO A 155 7.83 9.42 -6.33
C PRO A 155 7.64 10.74 -5.58
N PHE A 156 8.45 10.96 -4.56
CA PHE A 156 8.59 12.26 -3.92
C PHE A 156 9.35 13.21 -4.84
N ASP A 157 8.76 14.38 -5.07
CA ASP A 157 9.40 15.52 -5.70
C ASP A 157 9.04 16.78 -4.90
N PRO A 158 10.02 17.59 -4.45
CA PRO A 158 9.75 18.70 -3.54
C PRO A 158 8.87 19.80 -4.15
N PHE A 159 8.74 19.89 -5.47
CA PHE A 159 7.86 20.86 -6.12
C PHE A 159 6.48 20.26 -6.39
N LEU A 160 6.43 19.09 -7.02
CA LEU A 160 5.18 18.42 -7.38
C LEU A 160 4.44 17.93 -6.13
N THR A 161 5.11 17.29 -5.18
CA THR A 161 4.47 16.82 -3.94
C THR A 161 3.92 17.99 -3.13
N MET A 162 4.60 19.14 -3.09
CA MET A 162 4.08 20.34 -2.41
C MET A 162 2.87 20.94 -3.13
N GLN A 163 2.84 20.88 -4.47
CA GLN A 163 1.65 21.22 -5.24
C GLN A 163 0.49 20.25 -4.94
N ASP A 164 0.76 18.95 -4.94
CA ASP A 164 -0.22 17.90 -4.68
C ASP A 164 -0.84 18.08 -3.28
N ILE A 165 -0.04 18.39 -2.26
CA ILE A 165 -0.53 18.72 -0.91
C ILE A 165 -1.46 19.95 -0.94
N ARG A 166 -1.09 21.01 -1.67
CA ARG A 166 -1.92 22.22 -1.78
C ARG A 166 -3.24 21.95 -2.50
N GLU A 167 -3.23 21.14 -3.57
CA GLU A 167 -4.45 20.76 -4.29
C GLU A 167 -5.32 19.81 -3.47
N CYS A 168 -4.71 18.86 -2.77
CA CYS A 168 -5.39 17.95 -1.88
C CYS A 168 -6.13 18.70 -0.76
N LYS A 169 -5.47 19.72 -0.17
CA LYS A 169 -6.05 20.60 0.85
C LYS A 169 -7.28 21.39 0.39
N LYS A 170 -7.41 21.73 -0.91
CA LYS A 170 -8.61 22.43 -1.41
C LYS A 170 -9.88 21.57 -1.37
N ASN A 171 -9.71 20.26 -1.23
CA ASN A 171 -10.77 19.26 -1.30
C ASN A 171 -11.06 18.57 0.03
N CYS A 172 -10.44 19.01 1.13
CA CYS A 172 -10.58 18.46 2.48
C CYS A 172 -11.03 19.51 3.49
#